data_AF-A0A3B7MQG2-F1
#
_entry.id   AF-A0A3B7MQG2-F1
#
_cell.length_a   1.000
_cell.length_b   1.000
_cell.length_c   1.000
_cell.angle_alpha   90.00
_cell.angle_beta   90.00
_cell.angle_gamma   90.00
#
_symmetry.space_group_name_H-M   'P 1'
#
loop_
_entity.id
_entity.type
_entity.pdbx_description
1 polymer ?
#
loop_
_entity_poly.entity_id
_entity_poly.type
_entity_poly.pdbx_seq_one_letter_code
_entity_poly.pdbx_strand_id
1 'polypeptide(L)'
;MDPITIILLAALVLGYFAWYRPTFLLKPERKRKELVARFEQVTNLNQQLLADMQQYAQKNNLLDKPFIEGDSFRNKITELQAARDEFFSEENYLGLRARNPKHLDLQLMTKTLDDQILYHERIQKALNKHKNTPATN
;
A
#
# COMPACT_ATOMS: atom_id res chain seq x y z
N MET A 1 1.84 -6.71 -15.03
CA MET A 1 0.88 -6.93 -13.94
C MET A 1 0.18 -5.62 -13.74
N ASP A 2 -1.12 -5.58 -13.99
CA ASP A 2 -1.90 -4.36 -13.87
C ASP A 2 -2.00 -3.92 -12.39
N PRO A 3 -2.09 -2.61 -12.10
CA PRO A 3 -2.16 -2.08 -10.74
C PRO A 3 -3.30 -2.67 -9.92
N ILE A 4 -4.45 -2.85 -10.58
CA ILE A 4 -5.65 -3.48 -10.02
C ILE A 4 -5.36 -4.91 -9.61
N THR A 5 -4.55 -5.62 -10.38
CA THR A 5 -4.14 -7.00 -10.10
C THR A 5 -3.22 -7.08 -8.87
N ILE A 6 -2.37 -6.07 -8.65
CA ILE A 6 -1.50 -5.99 -7.46
C ILE A 6 -2.33 -5.69 -6.20
N ILE A 7 -3.30 -4.77 -6.30
CA ILE A 7 -4.23 -4.45 -5.20
C ILE A 7 -5.12 -5.66 -4.88
N LEU A 8 -5.69 -6.32 -5.89
CA LEU A 8 -6.50 -7.53 -5.71
C LEU A 8 -5.69 -8.70 -5.14
N LEU A 9 -4.44 -8.90 -5.58
CA LEU A 9 -3.55 -9.93 -5.02
C LEU A 9 -3.22 -9.63 -3.57
N ALA A 10 -2.91 -8.38 -3.26
CA ALA A 10 -2.66 -7.98 -1.88
C ALA A 10 -3.94 -8.20 -1.02
N ALA A 11 -5.13 -7.85 -1.53
CA ALA A 11 -6.41 -7.99 -0.83
C ALA A 11 -6.73 -9.46 -0.58
N LEU A 12 -6.53 -10.31 -1.58
CA LEU A 12 -6.73 -11.76 -1.48
C LEU A 12 -5.77 -12.39 -0.48
N VAL A 13 -4.51 -11.98 -0.49
CA VAL A 13 -3.49 -12.48 0.43
C VAL A 13 -3.83 -12.08 1.87
N LEU A 14 -4.20 -10.82 2.12
CA LEU A 14 -4.54 -10.33 3.47
C LEU A 14 -5.91 -10.78 3.96
N GLY A 15 -6.92 -10.85 3.09
CA GLY A 15 -8.24 -11.43 3.39
C GLY A 15 -8.16 -12.93 3.68
N TYR A 16 -7.29 -13.67 2.97
CA TYR A 16 -6.97 -15.05 3.30
C TYR A 16 -6.35 -15.16 4.71
N PHE A 17 -5.49 -14.22 5.11
CA PHE A 17 -4.89 -14.20 6.45
C PHE A 17 -5.86 -13.80 7.57
N ALA A 18 -6.86 -12.95 7.30
CA ALA A 18 -7.89 -12.60 8.27
C ALA A 18 -8.81 -13.79 8.61
N TRP A 19 -9.05 -14.70 7.64
CA TRP A 19 -10.04 -15.78 7.78
C TRP A 19 -9.43 -17.16 8.12
N TYR A 20 -8.20 -17.49 7.69
CA TYR A 20 -7.61 -18.83 7.88
C TYR A 20 -6.76 -18.96 9.16
N ARG A 21 -7.30 -19.63 10.20
CA ARG A 21 -6.59 -19.96 11.47
C ARG A 21 -6.24 -21.47 11.66
N PRO A 22 -5.33 -22.10 10.91
CA PRO A 22 -4.80 -23.42 11.32
C PRO A 22 -3.66 -23.34 12.35
N THR A 23 -2.99 -24.44 12.69
CA THR A 23 -2.05 -24.61 13.82
C THR A 23 -0.54 -24.56 13.46
N PHE A 24 0.22 -23.77 14.25
CA PHE A 24 1.65 -23.85 14.63
C PHE A 24 2.76 -24.22 13.62
N LEU A 25 3.88 -23.46 13.65
CA LEU A 25 5.24 -23.95 13.96
C LEU A 25 6.23 -22.80 14.19
N LEU A 26 7.00 -22.92 15.28
CA LEU A 26 8.04 -21.99 15.75
C LEU A 26 9.15 -21.77 14.71
N LYS A 27 9.37 -20.50 14.31
CA LYS A 27 10.67 -19.80 14.11
C LYS A 27 10.53 -18.61 13.13
N PRO A 28 10.18 -17.38 13.58
CA PRO A 28 10.59 -16.20 12.78
C PRO A 28 10.66 -14.83 13.51
N GLU A 29 11.15 -14.68 14.75
CA GLU A 29 11.12 -13.34 15.40
C GLU A 29 11.80 -12.22 14.58
N ARG A 30 12.93 -12.51 13.93
CA ARG A 30 13.64 -11.54 13.10
C ARG A 30 12.86 -11.19 11.83
N LYS A 31 12.36 -12.19 11.10
CA LYS A 31 11.52 -11.97 9.91
C LYS A 31 10.22 -11.26 10.25
N ARG A 32 9.62 -11.54 11.40
CA ARG A 32 8.43 -10.81 11.90
C ARG A 32 8.76 -9.35 12.18
N LYS A 33 9.89 -9.04 12.83
CA LYS A 33 10.33 -7.65 13.05
C LYS A 33 10.57 -6.92 11.73
N GLU A 34 11.23 -7.58 10.77
CA GLU A 34 11.43 -7.03 9.42
C GLU A 34 10.10 -6.78 8.70
N LEU A 35 9.14 -7.71 8.83
CA LEU A 35 7.82 -7.59 8.23
C LEU A 35 6.99 -6.45 8.86
N VAL A 36 7.04 -6.31 10.18
CA VAL A 36 6.41 -5.18 10.89
C VAL A 36 7.03 -3.87 10.46
N ALA A 37 8.37 -3.78 10.36
CA ALA A 37 9.05 -2.57 9.90
C ALA A 37 8.67 -2.22 8.45
N ARG A 38 8.55 -3.21 7.55
CA ARG A 38 8.09 -3.00 6.18
C ARG A 38 6.62 -2.57 6.13
N PHE A 39 5.76 -3.16 6.96
CA PHE A 39 4.36 -2.77 7.05
C PHE A 39 4.22 -1.32 7.53
N GLU A 40 4.96 -0.93 8.58
CA GLU A 40 5.03 0.46 9.07
C GLU A 40 5.56 1.41 7.99
N GLN A 41 6.59 1.02 7.24
CA GLN A 41 7.14 1.79 6.14
C GLN A 41 6.09 2.04 5.04
N VAL A 42 5.41 1.01 4.57
CA VAL A 42 4.39 1.15 3.51
C VAL A 42 3.20 1.97 4.02
N THR A 43 2.80 1.78 5.28
CA THR A 43 1.73 2.56 5.90
C THR A 43 2.06 4.05 5.90
N ASN A 44 3.29 4.41 6.31
CA ASN A 44 3.76 5.80 6.32
C ASN A 44 3.88 6.37 4.90
N LEU A 45 4.40 5.59 3.94
CA LEU A 45 4.47 5.98 2.53
C LEU A 45 3.09 6.25 1.95
N ASN A 46 2.10 5.38 2.23
CA ASN A 46 0.73 5.57 1.78
C ASN A 46 0.13 6.85 2.37
N GLN A 47 0.29 7.09 3.67
CA GLN A 47 -0.23 8.29 4.33
C GLN A 47 0.39 9.58 3.77
N GLN A 48 1.72 9.62 3.61
CA GLN A 48 2.40 10.77 3.01
C GLN A 48 1.96 10.99 1.57
N LEU A 49 1.96 9.94 0.75
CA LEU A 49 1.60 10.03 -0.65
C LEU A 49 0.16 10.50 -0.84
N LEU A 50 -0.76 9.97 -0.03
CA LEU A 50 -2.16 10.39 -0.05
C LEU A 50 -2.30 11.88 0.27
N ALA A 51 -1.65 12.36 1.33
CA ALA A 51 -1.67 13.78 1.70
C ALA A 51 -1.09 14.67 0.60
N ASP A 52 0.07 14.28 0.05
CA ASP A 52 0.76 14.98 -1.02
C ASP A 52 -0.08 15.07 -2.30
N MET A 53 -0.72 13.96 -2.71
CA MET A 53 -1.60 13.92 -3.88
C MET A 53 -2.86 14.75 -3.66
N GLN A 54 -3.49 14.64 -2.49
CA GLN A 54 -4.67 15.44 -2.16
C GLN A 54 -4.36 16.94 -2.19
N GLN A 55 -3.30 17.36 -1.50
CA GLN A 55 -2.90 18.76 -1.44
C GLN A 55 -2.55 19.30 -2.83
N TYR A 56 -1.76 18.56 -3.62
CA TYR A 56 -1.35 18.98 -4.95
C TYR A 56 -2.53 19.03 -5.92
N ALA A 57 -3.38 18.00 -5.94
CA ALA A 57 -4.51 17.94 -6.86
C ALA A 57 -5.58 18.99 -6.53
N GLN A 58 -5.87 19.23 -5.25
CA GLN A 58 -6.82 20.26 -4.83
C GLN A 58 -6.29 21.67 -5.13
N LYS A 59 -5.04 21.96 -4.77
CA LYS A 59 -4.43 23.28 -5.00
C LYS A 59 -4.41 23.69 -6.48
N ASN A 60 -4.27 22.72 -7.38
CA ASN A 60 -4.14 22.96 -8.82
C ASN A 60 -5.40 22.58 -9.62
N ASN A 61 -6.53 22.25 -8.97
CA ASN A 61 -7.76 21.79 -9.61
C ASN A 61 -7.55 20.61 -10.60
N LEU A 62 -6.70 19.66 -10.22
CA LEU A 62 -6.31 18.50 -11.04
C LEU A 62 -7.07 17.22 -10.68
N LEU A 63 -8.03 17.25 -9.74
CA LEU A 63 -8.72 16.04 -9.26
C LEU A 63 -9.26 15.17 -10.40
N ASP A 64 -9.89 15.77 -11.39
CA ASP A 64 -10.49 15.05 -12.53
C ASP A 64 -9.56 14.98 -13.76
N LYS A 65 -8.31 15.46 -13.63
CA LYS A 65 -7.31 15.41 -14.70
C LYS A 65 -6.60 14.06 -14.72
N PRO A 66 -6.21 13.56 -15.91
CA PRO A 66 -5.39 12.35 -16.03
C PRO A 66 -4.06 12.49 -15.28
N PHE A 67 -3.63 11.41 -14.66
CA PHE A 67 -2.42 11.34 -13.86
C PHE A 67 -1.50 10.19 -14.30
N ILE A 68 -1.86 8.94 -14.01
CA ILE A 68 -1.04 7.77 -14.32
C ILE A 68 -1.91 6.65 -14.88
N GLU A 69 -1.41 5.95 -15.90
CA GLU A 69 -2.06 4.76 -16.49
C GLU A 69 -3.51 5.01 -16.95
N GLY A 70 -3.83 6.26 -17.33
CA GLY A 70 -5.16 6.66 -17.77
C GLY A 70 -6.12 7.05 -16.64
N ASP A 71 -5.73 6.86 -15.37
CA ASP A 71 -6.53 7.23 -14.22
C ASP A 71 -6.38 8.70 -13.81
N SER A 72 -7.44 9.24 -13.20
CA SER A 72 -7.45 10.58 -12.64
C SER A 72 -6.77 10.65 -11.27
N PHE A 73 -6.38 11.86 -10.84
CA PHE A 73 -5.93 12.08 -9.46
C PHE A 73 -6.96 11.60 -8.44
N ARG A 74 -8.25 11.86 -8.68
CA ARG A 74 -9.35 11.41 -7.82
C ARG A 74 -9.36 9.89 -7.68
N ASN A 75 -9.28 9.16 -8.79
CA ASN A 75 -9.30 7.69 -8.77
C ASN A 75 -8.13 7.14 -7.96
N LYS A 76 -6.90 7.64 -8.20
CA LYS A 76 -5.73 7.18 -7.42
C LYS A 76 -5.81 7.57 -5.95
N ILE A 77 -6.32 8.75 -5.62
CA ILE A 77 -6.53 9.16 -4.22
C ILE A 77 -7.52 8.20 -3.54
N THR A 78 -8.63 7.87 -4.21
CA THR A 78 -9.62 6.93 -3.69
C THR A 78 -9.05 5.52 -3.52
N GLU A 79 -8.22 5.04 -4.46
CA GLU A 79 -7.54 3.75 -4.33
C GLU A 79 -6.55 3.72 -3.16
N LEU A 80 -5.74 4.76 -2.98
CA LEU A 80 -4.81 4.85 -1.85
C LEU A 80 -5.55 4.94 -0.50
N GLN A 81 -6.73 5.57 -0.48
CA GLN A 81 -7.62 5.58 0.69
C GLN A 81 -8.18 4.19 0.99
N ALA A 82 -8.71 3.48 -0.01
CA ALA A 82 -9.18 2.12 0.16
C ALA A 82 -8.06 1.18 0.63
N ALA A 83 -6.87 1.32 0.05
CA ALA A 83 -5.68 0.60 0.48
C ALA A 83 -5.34 0.90 1.95
N ARG A 84 -5.40 2.17 2.37
CA ARG A 84 -5.20 2.55 3.79
C ARG A 84 -6.17 1.84 4.71
N ASP A 85 -7.46 1.89 4.39
CA ASP A 85 -8.52 1.49 5.29
C ASP A 85 -8.64 -0.05 5.36
N GLU A 86 -8.39 -0.76 4.27
CA GLU A 86 -8.48 -2.22 4.19
C GLU A 86 -7.16 -2.92 4.56
N PHE A 87 -6.01 -2.37 4.15
CA PHE A 87 -4.71 -3.04 4.26
C PHE A 87 -3.91 -2.56 5.45
N PHE A 88 -3.81 -1.24 5.61
CA PHE A 88 -3.01 -0.60 6.66
C PHE A 88 -3.84 -0.33 7.92
N SER A 89 -4.85 -1.14 8.16
CA SER A 89 -5.71 -1.07 9.34
C SER A 89 -4.96 -1.51 10.60
N GLU A 90 -5.43 -0.99 11.74
CA GLU A 90 -4.90 -1.38 13.06
C GLU A 90 -5.07 -2.88 13.32
N GLU A 91 -6.15 -3.49 12.82
CA GLU A 91 -6.40 -4.93 12.95
C GLU A 91 -5.31 -5.77 12.27
N ASN A 92 -4.93 -5.41 11.03
CA ASN A 92 -3.86 -6.09 10.31
C ASN A 92 -2.51 -5.88 11.01
N TYR A 93 -2.25 -4.67 11.52
CA TYR A 93 -1.05 -4.36 12.28
C TYR A 93 -0.93 -5.21 13.57
N LEU A 94 -2.03 -5.34 14.32
CA LEU A 94 -2.09 -6.17 15.53
C LEU A 94 -1.95 -7.66 15.21
N GLY A 95 -2.54 -8.13 14.10
CA GLY A 95 -2.36 -9.49 13.59
C GLY A 95 -0.91 -9.81 13.25
N LEU A 96 -0.20 -8.87 12.62
CA LEU A 96 1.24 -8.97 12.31
C LEU A 96 2.14 -8.96 13.57
N ARG A 97 1.79 -8.17 14.57
CA ARG A 97 2.53 -8.08 15.85
C ARG A 97 2.25 -9.24 16.81
N ALA A 98 1.18 -9.99 16.60
CA ALA A 98 0.83 -11.12 17.46
C ALA A 98 2.00 -12.11 17.57
N ARG A 99 2.31 -12.57 18.79
CA ARG A 99 3.44 -13.49 19.04
C ARG A 99 3.27 -14.84 18.37
N ASN A 100 2.03 -15.23 18.07
CA ASN A 100 1.69 -16.53 17.52
C ASN A 100 0.72 -16.38 16.33
N PRO A 101 1.18 -15.79 15.20
CA PRO A 101 0.36 -15.68 14.03
C PRO A 101 0.25 -17.08 13.42
N LYS A 102 -0.89 -17.72 13.67
CA LYS A 102 -1.28 -18.94 13.00
C LYS A 102 -1.37 -18.61 11.50
N HIS A 103 -0.45 -19.18 10.71
CA HIS A 103 -0.42 -19.09 9.23
C HIS A 103 0.04 -17.79 8.61
N LEU A 104 1.13 -17.20 9.10
CA LEU A 104 1.83 -16.16 8.35
C LEU A 104 2.81 -16.78 7.32
N ASP A 105 2.45 -16.79 6.03
CA ASP A 105 3.48 -16.96 4.99
C ASP A 105 4.27 -15.65 4.89
N LEU A 106 5.32 -15.59 5.69
CA LEU A 106 6.21 -14.42 5.81
C LEU A 106 6.90 -14.08 4.50
N GLN A 107 7.11 -15.05 3.60
CA GLN A 107 7.71 -14.77 2.30
C GLN A 107 6.71 -14.12 1.37
N LEU A 108 5.48 -14.66 1.31
CA LEU A 108 4.40 -14.07 0.54
C LEU A 108 4.08 -12.66 1.04
N MET A 109 3.96 -12.46 2.36
CA MET A 109 3.73 -11.13 2.93
C MET A 109 4.88 -10.16 2.67
N THR A 110 6.13 -10.59 2.81
CA THR A 110 7.28 -9.73 2.49
C THR A 110 7.21 -9.30 1.03
N LYS A 111 6.93 -10.23 0.12
CA LYS A 111 6.79 -9.92 -1.31
C LYS A 111 5.65 -8.96 -1.58
N THR A 112 4.47 -9.18 -0.98
CA THR A 112 3.33 -8.28 -1.13
C THR A 112 3.66 -6.88 -0.62
N LEU A 113 4.34 -6.75 0.53
CA LEU A 113 4.78 -5.46 1.04
C LEU A 113 5.80 -4.79 0.12
N ASP A 114 6.74 -5.55 -0.45
CA ASP A 114 7.74 -5.01 -1.38
C ASP A 114 7.10 -4.53 -2.68
N ASP A 115 6.14 -5.30 -3.22
CA ASP A 115 5.37 -4.90 -4.39
C ASP A 115 4.56 -3.62 -4.09
N GLN A 116 4.03 -3.48 -2.87
CA GLN A 116 3.35 -2.25 -2.43
C GLN A 116 4.32 -1.07 -2.28
N ILE A 117 5.55 -1.26 -1.74
CA ILE A 117 6.57 -0.20 -1.71
C ILE A 117 6.83 0.30 -3.14
N LEU A 118 7.12 -0.61 -4.06
CA LEU A 118 7.41 -0.28 -5.45
C LEU A 118 6.23 0.44 -6.13
N TYR A 119 5.00 0.05 -5.82
CA TYR A 119 3.80 0.71 -6.31
C TYR A 119 3.71 2.16 -5.80
N HIS A 120 3.88 2.39 -4.51
CA HIS A 120 3.85 3.74 -3.92
C HIS A 120 4.99 4.62 -4.46
N GLU A 121 6.19 4.08 -4.64
CA GLU A 121 7.31 4.79 -5.25
C GLU A 121 7.03 5.21 -6.70
N ARG A 122 6.32 4.38 -7.48
CA ARG A 122 5.92 4.75 -8.86
C ARG A 122 4.97 5.93 -8.86
N ILE A 123 3.96 5.91 -7.98
CA ILE A 123 3.02 7.03 -7.87
C ILE A 123 3.74 8.30 -7.40
N GLN A 124 4.64 8.19 -6.42
CA GLN A 124 5.43 9.33 -5.96
C GLN A 124 6.31 9.91 -7.08
N LYS A 125 6.95 9.06 -7.89
CA LYS A 125 7.72 9.49 -9.07
C LYS A 125 6.83 10.20 -10.09
N ALA A 126 5.64 9.68 -10.37
CA ALA A 126 4.68 10.33 -11.26
C ALA A 126 4.22 11.69 -10.72
N LEU A 127 3.93 11.78 -9.42
CA LEU A 127 3.57 13.03 -8.76
C LEU A 127 4.70 14.06 -8.85
N ASN A 128 5.95 13.66 -8.59
CA ASN A 128 7.10 14.53 -8.70
C ASN A 128 7.33 15.00 -10.14
N LYS A 129 7.09 14.14 -11.13
CA LYS A 129 7.12 14.54 -12.55
C LYS A 129 6.06 15.61 -12.82
N HIS A 130 4.82 15.44 -12.35
CA HIS A 130 3.78 16.47 -12.49
C HIS A 130 4.16 17.79 -11.80
N LYS A 131 4.70 17.73 -10.58
CA LYS A 131 5.15 18.92 -9.82
C LYS A 131 6.27 19.69 -10.54
N ASN A 132 7.16 18.98 -11.24
CA ASN A 132 8.34 19.55 -11.89
C ASN A 132 8.19 19.78 -13.40
N THR A 133 7.08 19.36 -14.01
CA THR A 133 6.80 19.67 -15.41
C THR A 133 6.15 21.05 -15.46
N PRO A 134 6.78 22.06 -16.08
CA PRO A 134 6.17 23.37 -16.20
C PRO A 134 4.84 23.24 -16.95
N ALA A 135 3.81 23.92 -16.46
CA ALA A 135 2.56 24.06 -17.19
C ALA A 135 2.89 24.72 -18.55
N THR A 136 2.85 23.94 -19.62
CA THR A 136 2.83 24.50 -20.97
C THR A 136 1.50 25.23 -21.11
N ASN A 137 1.58 26.56 -21.16
CA ASN A 137 0.47 27.49 -21.42
C ASN A 137 -0.40 27.05 -22.60
#